data_AF-A0A8J6U3B3-F1
#
_entry.id   AF-A0A8J6U3B3-F1
#
_cell.length_a   1.000
_cell.length_b   1.000
_cell.length_c   1.000
_cell.angle_alpha   90.00
_cell.angle_beta   90.00
_cell.angle_gamma   90.00
#
_symmetry.space_group_name_H-M   'P 1'
#
loop_
_entity.id
_entity.type
_entity.pdbx_description
1 polymer ?
#
loop_
_entity_poly.entity_id
_entity_poly.type
_entity_poly.pdbx_seq_one_letter_code
_entity_poly.pdbx_strand_id
1 'polypeptide(L)' 'KCTGCMICARVCPAQAITGKKKEVHEIDKALCIKCGACIEKCKFEAIYVH' A
#
# COMPACT_ATOMS: atom_id res chain seq x y z
N LYS A 1 6.97 -7.02 7.24
CA LYS A 1 7.74 -7.46 6.04
C LYS A 1 6.77 -7.61 4.87
N CYS A 2 6.93 -6.87 3.76
CA CYS A 2 5.98 -6.92 2.64
C CYS A 2 6.22 -8.17 1.78
N THR A 3 5.15 -8.91 1.45
CA THR A 3 5.22 -10.09 0.58
C THR A 3 4.86 -9.78 -0.88
N GLY A 4 4.56 -8.52 -1.19
CA GLY A 4 4.17 -8.08 -2.52
C GLY A 4 2.82 -8.63 -2.97
N CYS A 5 1.84 -8.73 -2.05
CA CYS A 5 0.51 -9.29 -2.30
C CYS A 5 -0.42 -8.38 -3.12
N MET A 6 -0.04 -7.11 -3.38
CA MET A 6 -0.82 -6.11 -4.14
C MET A 6 -2.21 -5.76 -3.59
N ILE A 7 -2.61 -6.29 -2.42
CA ILE A 7 -3.90 -5.98 -1.81
C ILE A 7 -4.02 -4.50 -1.43
N CYS A 8 -2.91 -3.90 -0.99
CA CYS A 8 -2.83 -2.49 -0.64
C CYS A 8 -3.15 -1.59 -1.84
N ALA A 9 -2.56 -1.88 -3.00
CA ALA A 9 -2.80 -1.13 -4.22
C ALA A 9 -4.25 -1.26 -4.70
N ARG A 10 -4.85 -2.45 -4.56
CA ARG A 10 -6.24 -2.69 -4.97
C ARG A 10 -7.27 -1.99 -4.06
N VAL A 11 -7.00 -1.88 -2.76
CA VAL A 11 -7.91 -1.18 -1.82
C VAL A 11 -7.70 0.33 -1.83
N CYS A 12 -6.59 0.84 -2.38
CA CYS A 12 -6.31 2.26 -2.37
C CYS A 12 -7.27 3.02 -3.28
N PRO A 13 -8.17 3.88 -2.73
CA PRO A 13 -9.13 4.61 -3.54
C PRO A 13 -8.47 5.66 -4.44
N ALA A 14 -7.34 6.21 -3.99
CA ALA A 14 -6.55 7.17 -4.75
C ALA A 14 -5.56 6.50 -5.72
N GLN A 15 -5.49 5.15 -5.75
CA GLN A 15 -4.52 4.38 -6.52
C GLN A 15 -3.07 4.90 -6.33
N ALA A 16 -2.78 5.38 -5.12
CA ALA A 16 -1.52 6.02 -4.76
C ALA A 16 -0.38 5.02 -4.49
N ILE A 17 -0.56 3.74 -4.80
CA ILE A 17 0.38 2.68 -4.42
C ILE A 17 0.89 2.01 -5.68
N THR A 18 2.20 2.08 -5.87
CA THR A 18 2.92 1.48 -6.99
C THR A 18 3.80 0.35 -6.47
N GLY A 19 3.86 -0.75 -7.22
CA GLY A 19 4.61 -1.93 -6.81
C GLY A 19 4.26 -3.13 -7.66
N LYS A 20 5.18 -4.09 -7.74
CA LYS A 20 5.01 -5.34 -8.48
C LYS A 20 4.80 -6.52 -7.52
N LYS A 21 4.33 -7.63 -8.07
CA LYS A 21 4.18 -8.90 -7.34
C LYS A 21 5.54 -9.33 -6.78
N LYS A 22 5.58 -9.70 -5.50
CA LYS A 22 6.80 -10.04 -4.73
C LYS A 22 7.79 -8.87 -4.50
N GLU A 23 7.42 -7.64 -4.84
CA GLU A 23 8.22 -6.45 -4.54
C GLU A 23 7.57 -5.59 -3.45
N VAL A 24 8.39 -4.77 -2.78
CA VAL A 24 7.91 -3.79 -1.81
C VAL A 24 7.09 -2.75 -2.58
N HIS A 25 5.93 -2.39 -2.03
CA HIS A 25 5.07 -1.38 -2.64
C HIS A 25 5.41 -0.03 -2.04
N GLU A 26 5.55 0.98 -2.89
CA GLU A 26 5.76 2.37 -2.50
C GLU A 26 4.44 3.12 -2.56
N ILE A 27 4.28 4.06 -1.62
CA ILE A 27 3.10 4.92 -1.52
C ILE A 27 3.50 6.31 -1.98
N ASP A 28 2.83 6.77 -3.02
CA ASP A 28 2.95 8.12 -3.52
C ASP A 28 2.23 9.10 -2.58
N LYS A 29 2.98 9.90 -1.85
CA LYS A 29 2.43 10.84 -0.87
C LYS A 29 1.64 11.98 -1.52
N ALA A 30 1.87 12.27 -2.81
CA ALA A 30 1.14 13.32 -3.51
C ALA A 30 -0.29 12.86 -3.85
N LEU A 31 -0.45 11.58 -4.17
CA LEU A 31 -1.77 10.97 -4.41
C LEU A 31 -2.43 10.45 -3.13
N CYS A 32 -1.65 10.15 -2.09
CA CYS A 32 -2.17 9.54 -0.87
C CYS A 32 -3.04 10.52 -0.06
N ILE A 33 -4.34 10.25 -0.04
CA ILE A 33 -5.32 10.97 0.79
C ILE A 33 -5.31 10.56 2.28
N LYS A 34 -4.32 9.76 2.71
CA LYS A 34 -4.18 9.26 4.10
C LYS A 34 -5.44 8.56 4.65
N CYS A 35 -6.14 7.81 3.81
CA CYS A 35 -7.35 7.07 4.20
C CYS A 35 -7.12 5.88 5.16
N GLY A 36 -5.88 5.37 5.28
CA GLY A 36 -5.56 4.24 6.17
C GLY A 36 -5.99 2.85 5.67
N ALA A 37 -6.82 2.76 4.62
CA ALA A 37 -7.39 1.49 4.13
C ALA A 37 -6.34 0.45 3.72
N CYS A 38 -5.19 0.89 3.20
CA CYS A 38 -4.11 -0.01 2.82
C CYS A 38 -3.48 -0.69 4.04
N ILE A 39 -3.33 0.02 5.15
CA ILE A 39 -2.76 -0.48 6.42
C ILE A 39 -3.74 -1.48 7.04
N GLU A 40 -5.03 -1.14 7.10
CA GLU A 40 -6.07 -2.04 7.64
C GLU A 40 -6.16 -3.38 6.90
N LYS A 41 -6.01 -3.36 5.58
CA LYS A 41 -6.02 -4.61 4.78
C LYS A 41 -4.68 -5.34 4.79
N CYS A 42 -3.60 -4.70 5.23
CA CYS A 42 -2.28 -5.32 5.23
C CYS A 42 -2.12 -6.26 6.42
N LYS A 43 -2.41 -7.55 6.22
CA LYS A 43 -2.18 -8.60 7.25
C LYS A 43 -0.73 -8.75 7.71
N PHE A 44 0.22 -8.15 7.00
CA PHE A 44 1.64 -8.21 7.30
C PHE A 44 2.16 -6.94 7.98
N GLU A 45 1.27 -5.96 8.20
CA GLU A 45 1.58 -4.64 8.77
C GLU A 45 2.83 -4.04 8.12
N ALA A 46 2.97 -4.29 6.82
CA ALA A 46 4.21 -4.04 6.08
C ALA A 46 4.24 -2.66 5.41
N ILE A 47 3.28 -1.81 5.75
CA ILE A 47 3.07 -0.50 5.17
C ILE A 47 3.45 0.51 6.24
N TYR A 48 4.60 1.16 6.04
CA TYR A 48 5.06 2.25 6.90
C TYR A 48 4.93 3.54 6.09
N VAL A 49 3.84 4.27 6.33
CA VAL A 49 3.64 5.59 5.75
C VAL A 49 4.48 6.56 6.57
N HIS A 50 5.62 6.99 6.04
CA HIS A 50 6.38 8.10 6.60
C HIS A 50 5.92 9.43 5.98
#